data_AF-A0A9E2Q9H4-F1
#
_entry.id   AF-A0A9E2Q9H4-F1
#
_cell.length_a   1.000
_cell.length_b   1.000
_cell.length_c   1.000
_cell.angle_alpha   90.00
_cell.angle_beta   90.00
_cell.angle_gamma   90.00
#
_symmetry.space_group_name_H-M   'P 1'
#
loop_
_entity.id
_entity.type
_entity.pdbx_description
1 polymer ?
#
loop_
_entity_poly.entity_id
_entity_poly.type
_entity_poly.pdbx_seq_one_letter_code
_entity_poly.pdbx_strand_id
1 'polypeptide(L)'
;MTVAVLAIGCGEKKEADKSDAGEKVTGAVELDTGKEILFPVDHYPHEGMGTEWWYFTGVLNNQEGEKFGYFYTYFLNDGETLILMSIVDLRSGTKVFEEFIDALGEADVPEDRLDIDIGGDWQVRLLDNGDFHIKGTGENVSLELTLHPEKDNVINGDGGYMEMSSGGTSAYYSCTRMSADGRMSLEGREMNVTGDSWLDRQWGNWK
;
A
#
# COMPACT_ATOMS: atom_id res chain seq x y z
N MET A 1 10.99 -23.45 -23.48
CA MET A 1 11.15 -22.07 -23.95
C MET A 1 11.89 -21.36 -22.84
N THR A 2 13.20 -21.19 -23.00
CA THR A 2 14.13 -20.79 -21.94
C THR A 2 14.15 -19.28 -21.86
N VAL A 3 13.80 -18.71 -20.70
CA VAL A 3 13.91 -17.26 -20.45
C VAL A 3 15.38 -16.94 -20.17
N ALA A 4 15.92 -16.01 -20.95
CA ALA A 4 17.28 -15.51 -20.83
C ALA A 4 17.33 -14.37 -19.79
N VAL A 5 18.19 -14.52 -18.78
CA VAL A 5 18.58 -13.43 -17.88
C VAL A 5 19.65 -12.60 -18.60
N LEU A 6 19.35 -11.34 -18.89
CA LEU A 6 20.33 -10.38 -19.40
C LEU A 6 21.15 -9.85 -18.23
N ALA A 7 22.43 -10.22 -18.17
CA ALA A 7 23.41 -9.62 -17.26
C ALA A 7 23.91 -8.29 -17.85
N ILE A 8 23.76 -7.19 -17.11
CA ILE A 8 24.39 -5.90 -17.44
C ILE A 8 25.62 -5.73 -16.55
N GLY A 9 26.78 -5.88 -17.19
CA GLY A 9 28.03 -5.11 -17.04
C GLY A 9 28.52 -4.64 -15.67
N CYS A 10 29.67 -5.19 -15.24
CA CYS A 10 30.59 -4.63 -14.25
C CYS A 10 31.00 -3.18 -14.57
N GLY A 11 30.76 -2.27 -13.62
CA GLY A 11 31.41 -0.95 -13.51
C GLY A 11 32.16 -0.84 -12.19
N GLU A 12 33.38 -0.30 -12.23
CA GLU A 12 34.36 -0.23 -11.14
C GLU A 12 33.85 0.46 -9.85
N LYS A 13 34.16 -0.13 -8.70
CA LYS A 13 33.95 0.46 -7.37
C LYS A 13 34.92 1.62 -7.15
N LYS A 14 34.39 2.84 -6.96
CA LYS A 14 35.09 3.90 -6.24
C LYS A 14 34.72 3.85 -4.76
N GLU A 15 35.73 3.66 -3.93
CA GLU A 15 35.64 3.63 -2.47
C GLU A 15 35.37 5.07 -1.97
N ALA A 16 34.19 5.28 -1.39
CA ALA A 16 33.81 6.53 -0.76
C ALA A 16 34.20 6.49 0.72
N ASP A 17 34.81 7.58 1.15
CA ASP A 17 35.34 7.88 2.49
C ASP A 17 34.25 7.72 3.56
N LYS A 18 34.48 6.83 4.53
CA LYS A 18 33.61 6.64 5.69
C LYS A 18 34.09 7.57 6.81
N SER A 19 33.49 8.75 6.89
CA SER A 19 33.46 9.50 8.15
C SER A 19 32.00 9.86 8.49
N ASP A 20 31.64 9.49 9.71
CA ASP A 20 30.38 9.75 10.42
C ASP A 20 29.10 9.10 9.85
N ALA A 21 29.07 7.75 9.89
CA ALA A 21 27.79 7.05 10.01
C ALA A 21 27.35 7.14 11.48
N GLY A 22 26.36 7.98 11.75
CA GLY A 22 25.61 7.92 13.00
C GLY A 22 25.15 6.49 13.24
N GLU A 23 25.28 6.03 14.48
CA GLU A 23 24.88 4.71 14.94
C GLU A 23 23.39 4.49 14.61
N LYS A 24 23.09 3.68 13.58
CA LYS A 24 21.71 3.19 13.35
C LYS A 24 21.33 2.41 14.61
N VAL A 25 20.36 2.93 15.36
CA VAL A 25 19.78 2.27 16.53
C VAL A 25 19.10 1.01 16.02
N THR A 26 19.79 -0.13 16.12
CA THR A 26 19.23 -1.45 15.85
C THR A 26 18.46 -1.91 17.08
N GLY A 27 17.24 -1.42 17.23
CA GLY A 27 16.31 -1.88 18.27
C GLY A 27 14.89 -1.73 17.76
N ALA A 28 14.07 -2.78 17.90
CA ALA A 28 12.64 -2.67 17.63
C ALA A 28 12.07 -1.53 18.49
N VAL A 29 11.42 -0.56 17.86
CA VAL A 29 10.72 0.50 18.58
C VAL A 29 9.48 -0.13 19.20
N GLU A 30 9.28 0.04 20.51
CA GLU A 30 8.04 -0.39 21.15
C GLU A 30 6.88 0.53 20.72
N LEU A 31 5.74 -0.07 20.39
CA LEU A 31 4.53 0.68 20.07
C LEU A 31 4.02 1.38 21.34
N ASP A 32 4.03 2.71 21.35
CA ASP A 32 3.45 3.50 22.43
C ASP A 32 1.92 3.48 22.32
N THR A 33 1.27 2.69 23.17
CA THR A 33 -0.19 2.54 23.25
C THR A 33 -0.90 3.69 23.98
N GLY A 34 -0.14 4.65 24.53
CA GLY A 34 -0.66 5.88 25.12
C GLY A 34 -0.75 7.05 24.14
N LYS A 35 -0.17 6.92 22.94
CA LYS A 35 -0.21 7.94 21.89
C LYS A 35 -1.60 7.93 21.22
N GLU A 36 -2.13 9.10 20.91
CA GLU A 36 -3.34 9.20 20.08
C GLU A 36 -2.99 8.99 18.60
N ILE A 37 -3.86 8.32 17.84
CA ILE A 37 -3.75 8.27 16.37
C ILE A 37 -4.17 9.62 15.79
N LEU A 38 -3.27 10.29 15.08
CA LEU A 38 -3.40 11.65 14.56
C LEU A 38 -3.24 11.70 13.04
N PHE A 39 -4.13 12.45 12.38
CA PHE A 39 -4.10 12.65 10.94
C PHE A 39 -3.59 14.05 10.57
N PRO A 40 -2.80 14.19 9.49
CA PRO A 40 -2.48 13.16 8.49
C PRO A 40 -1.29 12.26 8.84
N VAL A 41 -0.58 12.50 9.95
CA VAL A 41 0.73 11.87 10.23
C VAL A 41 0.66 10.35 10.28
N ASP A 42 -0.35 9.76 10.91
CA ASP A 42 -0.46 8.30 11.00
C ASP A 42 -1.08 7.67 9.72
N HIS A 43 -1.24 8.45 8.64
CA HIS A 43 -1.36 7.90 7.28
C HIS A 43 0.00 7.50 6.68
N TYR A 44 1.09 8.09 7.17
CA TYR A 44 2.45 7.93 6.63
C TYR A 44 3.08 6.64 7.13
N PRO A 45 4.25 6.23 6.62
CA PRO A 45 4.99 5.11 7.19
C PRO A 45 5.46 5.40 8.61
N HIS A 46 5.53 4.37 9.45
CA HIS A 46 6.03 4.50 10.81
C HIS A 46 7.40 3.83 10.97
N GLU A 47 8.45 4.65 11.09
CA GLU A 47 9.83 4.17 11.30
C GLU A 47 9.90 3.24 12.52
N GLY A 48 10.62 2.12 12.37
CA GLY A 48 10.84 1.16 13.43
C GLY A 48 9.64 0.24 13.74
N MET A 49 8.49 0.47 13.09
CA MET A 49 7.38 -0.49 13.08
C MET A 49 7.69 -1.58 12.06
N GLY A 50 8.10 -2.75 12.56
CA GLY A 50 8.57 -3.87 11.74
C GLY A 50 7.52 -4.43 10.78
N THR A 51 6.21 -4.25 11.02
CA THR A 51 5.15 -4.67 10.11
C THR A 51 4.10 -3.59 9.95
N GLU A 52 3.71 -3.32 8.70
CA GLU A 52 2.77 -2.25 8.39
C GLU A 52 2.09 -2.44 7.02
N TRP A 53 0.84 -2.01 6.87
CA TRP A 53 0.16 -2.05 5.57
C TRP A 53 -0.89 -0.98 5.34
N TRP A 54 -1.09 -0.70 4.05
CA TRP A 54 -2.24 0.00 3.48
C TRP A 54 -3.02 -1.00 2.64
N TYR A 55 -4.21 -1.38 3.12
CA TYR A 55 -5.06 -2.40 2.50
C TYR A 55 -6.30 -1.74 1.92
N PHE A 56 -6.36 -1.61 0.59
CA PHE A 56 -7.49 -1.01 -0.11
C PHE A 56 -8.39 -2.09 -0.72
N THR A 57 -9.69 -1.98 -0.50
CA THR A 57 -10.71 -2.79 -1.19
C THR A 57 -11.82 -1.91 -1.71
N GLY A 58 -12.47 -2.35 -2.77
CA GLY A 58 -13.65 -1.63 -3.23
C GLY A 58 -14.41 -2.33 -4.33
N VAL A 59 -15.52 -1.70 -4.70
CA VAL A 59 -16.38 -2.12 -5.80
C VAL A 59 -16.45 -0.97 -6.79
N LEU A 60 -16.06 -1.25 -8.03
CA LEU A 60 -16.01 -0.32 -9.14
C LEU A 60 -17.08 -0.66 -10.16
N ASN A 61 -17.61 0.36 -10.81
CA ASN A 61 -18.59 0.27 -11.88
C ASN A 61 -18.11 1.10 -13.05
N ASN A 62 -18.27 0.60 -14.27
CA ASN A 62 -18.06 1.41 -15.48
C ASN A 62 -19.40 1.87 -16.08
N GLN A 63 -19.34 2.65 -17.16
CA GLN A 63 -20.52 3.19 -17.84
C GLN A 63 -21.35 2.12 -18.58
N GLU A 64 -20.76 0.95 -18.84
CA GLU A 64 -21.43 -0.18 -19.50
C GLU A 64 -22.19 -1.08 -18.51
N GLY A 65 -22.17 -0.74 -17.22
CA GLY A 65 -22.84 -1.50 -16.16
C GLY A 65 -22.07 -2.71 -15.66
N GLU A 66 -20.79 -2.83 -16.02
CA GLU A 66 -19.90 -3.86 -15.50
C GLU A 66 -19.45 -3.52 -14.09
N LYS A 67 -19.23 -4.55 -13.27
CA LYS A 67 -18.91 -4.40 -11.85
C LYS A 67 -17.67 -5.21 -11.50
N PHE A 68 -16.72 -4.57 -10.84
CA PHE A 68 -15.44 -5.17 -10.48
C PHE A 68 -15.18 -5.00 -8.99
N GLY A 69 -14.82 -6.08 -8.30
CA GLY A 69 -14.21 -6.01 -6.99
C GLY A 69 -12.71 -5.85 -7.19
N TYR A 70 -12.07 -4.98 -6.40
CA TYR A 70 -10.62 -4.90 -6.38
C TYR A 70 -10.09 -5.03 -4.96
N PHE A 71 -8.87 -5.56 -4.89
CA PHE A 71 -8.03 -5.54 -3.72
C PHE A 71 -6.65 -5.03 -4.13
N TYR A 72 -6.11 -4.08 -3.38
CA TYR A 72 -4.78 -3.50 -3.61
C TYR A 72 -4.12 -3.25 -2.26
N THR A 73 -2.93 -3.81 -2.06
CA THR A 73 -2.20 -3.62 -0.81
C THR A 73 -0.74 -3.31 -1.05
N TYR A 74 -0.23 -2.45 -0.17
CA TYR A 74 1.19 -2.28 0.07
C TYR A 74 1.47 -2.76 1.49
N PHE A 75 2.41 -3.67 1.66
CA PHE A 75 2.77 -4.28 2.94
C PHE A 75 4.28 -4.21 3.14
N LEU A 76 4.69 -3.65 4.27
CA LEU A 76 6.07 -3.60 4.74
C LEU A 76 6.27 -4.63 5.84
N ASN A 77 7.36 -5.37 5.76
CA ASN A 77 7.78 -6.32 6.78
C ASN A 77 9.30 -6.36 6.91
N ASP A 78 9.83 -5.77 7.97
CA ASP A 78 11.26 -5.71 8.33
C ASP A 78 12.14 -5.33 7.12
N GLY A 79 11.73 -4.28 6.38
CA GLY A 79 12.42 -3.77 5.20
C GLY A 79 12.10 -4.49 3.89
N GLU A 80 11.29 -5.55 3.92
CA GLU A 80 10.76 -6.18 2.70
C GLU A 80 9.42 -5.56 2.31
N THR A 81 9.30 -5.21 1.04
CA THR A 81 8.04 -4.75 0.45
C THR A 81 7.32 -5.89 -0.25
N LEU A 82 6.04 -6.07 0.08
CA LEU A 82 5.09 -6.94 -0.61
C LEU A 82 3.98 -6.11 -1.25
N ILE A 83 3.62 -6.47 -2.47
CA ILE A 83 2.50 -5.86 -3.20
C ILE A 83 1.55 -6.97 -3.63
N LEU A 84 0.26 -6.76 -3.44
CA LEU A 84 -0.78 -7.62 -4.00
C LEU A 84 -1.87 -6.76 -4.62
N MET A 85 -2.17 -7.01 -5.88
CA MET A 85 -3.33 -6.47 -6.58
C MET A 85 -4.15 -7.61 -7.15
N SER A 86 -5.47 -7.58 -6.97
CA SER A 86 -6.39 -8.51 -7.62
C SER A 86 -7.67 -7.82 -8.06
N ILE A 87 -8.25 -8.33 -9.14
CA ILE A 87 -9.51 -7.83 -9.72
C ILE A 87 -10.44 -9.01 -9.97
N VAL A 88 -11.70 -8.86 -9.59
CA VAL A 88 -12.76 -9.86 -9.74
C VAL A 88 -13.90 -9.25 -10.54
N ASP A 89 -14.32 -9.88 -11.65
CA ASP A 89 -15.59 -9.52 -12.31
C ASP A 89 -16.75 -10.04 -11.44
N LEU A 90 -17.50 -9.14 -10.83
CA LEU A 90 -18.57 -9.47 -9.89
C LEU A 90 -19.82 -10.03 -10.57
N ARG A 91 -19.97 -9.87 -11.88
CA ARG A 91 -21.09 -10.48 -12.62
C ARG A 91 -20.87 -11.97 -12.81
N SER A 92 -19.62 -12.36 -13.05
CA SER A 92 -19.24 -13.77 -13.23
C SER A 92 -18.75 -14.43 -11.93
N GLY A 93 -18.33 -13.65 -10.94
CA GLY A 93 -17.68 -14.13 -9.72
C GLY A 93 -16.25 -14.65 -9.95
N THR A 94 -15.64 -14.30 -11.09
CA THR A 94 -14.32 -14.82 -11.48
C THR A 94 -13.22 -13.79 -11.21
N LYS A 95 -12.12 -14.23 -10.61
CA LYS A 95 -10.90 -13.43 -10.50
C LYS A 95 -10.27 -13.31 -11.89
N VAL A 96 -10.26 -12.10 -12.44
CA VAL A 96 -9.76 -11.80 -13.79
C VAL A 96 -8.31 -11.34 -13.79
N PHE A 97 -7.80 -10.93 -12.62
CA PHE A 97 -6.39 -10.57 -12.45
C PHE A 97 -5.94 -10.85 -11.01
N GLU A 98 -4.69 -11.29 -10.85
CA GLU A 98 -3.96 -11.31 -9.59
C GLU A 98 -2.47 -11.19 -9.88
N GLU A 99 -1.80 -10.31 -9.15
CA GLU A 99 -0.35 -10.20 -9.13
C GLU A 99 0.11 -10.02 -7.70
N PHE A 100 1.11 -10.82 -7.33
CA PHE A 100 1.79 -10.78 -6.05
C PHE A 100 3.27 -10.57 -6.33
N ILE A 101 3.83 -9.50 -5.79
CA ILE A 101 5.24 -9.18 -5.92
C ILE A 101 5.85 -9.24 -4.52
N ASP A 102 6.84 -10.10 -4.35
CA ASP A 102 7.59 -10.26 -3.11
C ASP A 102 9.02 -9.74 -3.21
N ALA A 103 9.60 -9.47 -2.03
CA ALA A 103 11.03 -9.23 -1.86
C ALA A 103 11.62 -8.12 -2.75
N LEU A 104 10.89 -7.02 -2.95
CA LEU A 104 11.39 -5.85 -3.69
C LEU A 104 12.52 -5.09 -2.97
N GLY A 105 12.94 -5.54 -1.78
CA GLY A 105 13.85 -4.84 -0.89
C GLY A 105 13.17 -3.65 -0.21
N GLU A 106 14.00 -2.81 0.43
CA GLU A 106 13.54 -1.58 1.07
C GLU A 106 13.13 -0.59 -0.01
N ALA A 107 11.83 -0.29 -0.10
CA ALA A 107 11.36 0.86 -0.85
C ALA A 107 11.77 2.13 -0.10
N ASP A 108 12.27 3.13 -0.84
CA ASP A 108 12.54 4.46 -0.29
C ASP A 108 11.19 5.18 -0.11
N VAL A 109 10.58 5.02 1.07
CA VAL A 109 9.31 5.67 1.40
C VAL A 109 9.58 6.85 2.33
N PRO A 110 9.19 8.08 1.95
CA PRO A 110 9.31 9.23 2.84
C PRO A 110 8.53 9.01 4.14
N GLU A 111 9.12 9.40 5.28
CA GLU A 111 8.46 9.28 6.60
C GLU A 111 7.57 10.48 6.93
N ASP A 112 7.78 11.61 6.24
CA ASP A 112 7.06 12.87 6.46
C ASP A 112 5.82 13.05 5.57
N ARG A 113 5.55 12.07 4.69
CA ARG A 113 4.37 12.02 3.83
C ARG A 113 4.07 10.59 3.37
N LEU A 114 2.82 10.32 2.99
CA LEU A 114 2.47 9.10 2.26
C LEU A 114 2.73 9.34 0.77
N ASP A 115 3.87 8.86 0.28
CA ASP A 115 4.27 8.96 -1.13
C ASP A 115 5.10 7.75 -1.54
N ILE A 116 4.44 6.59 -1.59
CA ILE A 116 5.02 5.33 -2.04
C ILE A 116 4.98 5.32 -3.58
N ASP A 117 6.13 5.12 -4.22
CA ASP A 117 6.25 4.93 -5.67
C ASP A 117 7.34 3.89 -5.99
N ILE A 118 6.91 2.73 -6.49
CA ILE A 118 7.81 1.66 -6.93
C ILE A 118 7.74 1.56 -8.45
N GLY A 119 8.82 2.02 -9.09
CA GLY A 119 9.01 1.92 -10.54
C GLY A 119 8.02 2.73 -11.37
N GLY A 120 7.20 3.61 -10.77
CA GLY A 120 6.11 4.32 -11.44
C GLY A 120 4.83 3.50 -11.62
N ASP A 121 4.88 2.20 -11.33
CA ASP A 121 3.79 1.25 -11.58
C ASP A 121 2.94 0.99 -10.35
N TRP A 122 3.55 1.05 -9.17
CA TRP A 122 2.89 0.76 -7.89
C TRP A 122 2.99 1.98 -6.99
N GLN A 123 1.85 2.62 -6.75
CA GLN A 123 1.80 3.88 -6.00
C GLN A 123 0.72 3.87 -4.93
N VAL A 124 1.03 4.49 -3.80
CA VAL A 124 0.07 4.89 -2.76
C VAL A 124 0.49 6.29 -2.30
N ARG A 125 -0.38 7.27 -2.49
CA ARG A 125 -0.12 8.66 -2.09
C ARG A 125 -1.28 9.23 -1.29
N LEU A 126 -0.97 10.11 -0.34
CA LEU A 126 -1.92 11.07 0.21
C LEU A 126 -1.73 12.41 -0.50
N LEU A 127 -2.81 12.94 -1.08
CA LEU A 127 -2.82 14.22 -1.78
C LEU A 127 -3.05 15.38 -0.79
N ASP A 128 -2.67 16.60 -1.17
CA ASP A 128 -2.80 17.80 -0.33
C ASP A 128 -4.23 18.10 0.14
N ASN A 129 -5.24 17.60 -0.59
CA ASN A 129 -6.65 17.78 -0.27
C ASN A 129 -7.22 16.67 0.65
N GLY A 130 -6.39 15.71 1.07
CA GLY A 130 -6.79 14.58 1.91
C GLY A 130 -7.28 13.34 1.15
N ASP A 131 -7.26 13.37 -0.18
CA ASP A 131 -7.59 12.20 -0.99
C ASP A 131 -6.41 11.22 -1.05
N PHE A 132 -6.73 9.95 -1.29
CA PHE A 132 -5.73 8.94 -1.59
C PHE A 132 -5.63 8.73 -3.10
N HIS A 133 -4.42 8.61 -3.62
CA HIS A 133 -4.17 8.14 -4.98
C HIS A 133 -3.52 6.75 -4.91
N ILE A 134 -4.11 5.78 -5.60
CA ILE A 134 -3.53 4.45 -5.76
C ILE A 134 -3.37 4.11 -7.23
N LYS A 135 -2.25 3.47 -7.56
CA LYS A 135 -1.96 2.99 -8.90
C LYS A 135 -1.30 1.62 -8.84
N GLY A 136 -1.79 0.68 -9.64
CA GLY A 136 -1.13 -0.59 -9.92
C GLY A 136 -1.12 -0.85 -11.42
N THR A 137 0.06 -1.11 -11.98
CA THR A 137 0.24 -1.54 -13.38
C THR A 137 0.86 -2.92 -13.41
N GLY A 138 0.13 -3.89 -13.95
CA GLY A 138 0.61 -5.26 -14.19
C GLY A 138 0.62 -5.61 -15.68
N GLU A 139 0.88 -6.87 -16.01
CA GLU A 139 0.83 -7.32 -17.41
C GLU A 139 -0.62 -7.27 -17.94
N ASN A 140 -0.88 -6.40 -18.92
CA ASN A 140 -2.19 -6.17 -19.54
C ASN A 140 -3.31 -5.69 -18.58
N VAL A 141 -2.94 -5.16 -17.42
CA VAL A 141 -3.87 -4.54 -16.47
C VAL A 141 -3.32 -3.22 -15.97
N SER A 142 -4.19 -2.25 -15.73
CA SER A 142 -3.88 -1.13 -14.87
C SER A 142 -5.09 -0.73 -14.04
N LEU A 143 -4.86 -0.28 -12.82
CA LEU A 143 -5.86 0.31 -11.96
C LEU A 143 -5.28 1.61 -11.39
N GLU A 144 -5.90 2.74 -11.70
CA GLU A 144 -5.50 4.04 -11.18
C GLU A 144 -6.73 4.75 -10.66
N LEU A 145 -6.76 5.02 -9.35
CA LEU A 145 -7.92 5.56 -8.65
C LEU A 145 -7.51 6.73 -7.76
N THR A 146 -8.34 7.77 -7.75
CA THR A 146 -8.43 8.73 -6.65
C THR A 146 -9.57 8.30 -5.74
N LEU A 147 -9.31 8.26 -4.43
CA LEU A 147 -10.24 7.84 -3.39
C LEU A 147 -10.49 9.02 -2.47
N HIS A 148 -11.76 9.39 -2.32
CA HIS A 148 -12.19 10.56 -1.56
C HIS A 148 -12.86 10.12 -0.25
N PRO A 149 -12.20 10.26 0.92
CA PRO A 149 -12.83 9.99 2.20
C PRO A 149 -14.09 10.85 2.40
N GLU A 150 -15.24 10.20 2.64
CA GLU A 150 -16.52 10.88 2.80
C GLU A 150 -16.90 11.12 4.27
N LYS A 151 -16.09 10.61 5.20
CA LYS A 151 -16.28 10.74 6.64
C LYS A 151 -14.97 10.52 7.38
N ASP A 152 -14.98 10.88 8.65
CA ASP A 152 -13.85 10.68 9.55
C ASP A 152 -13.42 9.21 9.67
N ASN A 153 -12.14 9.02 9.93
CA ASN A 153 -11.53 7.72 10.16
C ASN A 153 -12.16 7.04 11.38
N VAL A 154 -12.39 5.74 11.27
CA VAL A 154 -12.82 4.92 12.39
C VAL A 154 -11.58 4.44 13.11
N ILE A 155 -11.43 4.82 14.38
CA ILE A 155 -10.36 4.32 15.24
C ILE A 155 -10.78 2.94 15.77
N ASN A 156 -10.00 1.89 15.48
CA ASN A 156 -10.34 0.51 15.83
C ASN A 156 -9.76 0.15 17.22
N GLY A 157 -10.26 -0.94 17.81
CA GLY A 157 -9.77 -1.40 19.11
C GLY A 157 -10.07 -0.45 20.27
N ASP A 158 -9.21 -0.46 21.29
CA ASP A 158 -9.26 0.47 22.41
C ASP A 158 -8.30 1.64 22.13
N GLY A 159 -8.86 2.80 21.79
CA GLY A 159 -8.07 4.00 21.48
C GLY A 159 -7.19 3.91 20.23
N GLY A 160 -7.42 2.95 19.35
CA GLY A 160 -6.59 2.70 18.16
C GLY A 160 -5.76 1.43 18.28
N TYR A 161 -5.74 0.79 19.46
CA TYR A 161 -4.84 -0.31 19.74
C TYR A 161 -5.59 -1.62 19.96
N MET A 162 -5.05 -2.70 19.40
CA MET A 162 -5.63 -4.02 19.44
C MET A 162 -4.57 -5.05 19.80
N GLU A 163 -4.78 -5.75 20.92
CA GLU A 163 -3.97 -6.89 21.32
C GLU A 163 -4.21 -8.07 20.37
N MET A 164 -3.17 -8.46 19.64
CA MET A 164 -3.19 -9.65 18.80
C MET A 164 -2.67 -10.82 19.62
N SER A 165 -3.53 -11.82 19.83
CA SER A 165 -3.33 -12.98 20.72
C SER A 165 -1.89 -13.38 21.02
N SER A 166 -1.12 -13.79 20.00
CA SER A 166 0.28 -14.21 20.13
C SER A 166 1.26 -13.29 19.39
N GLY A 167 0.77 -12.17 18.86
CA GLY A 167 1.47 -11.34 17.88
C GLY A 167 1.63 -9.88 18.31
N GLY A 168 1.62 -9.59 19.62
CA GLY A 168 1.80 -8.22 20.13
C GLY A 168 0.62 -7.28 19.89
N THR A 169 0.83 -5.99 20.13
CA THR A 169 -0.19 -4.95 19.99
C THR A 169 -0.09 -4.29 18.63
N SER A 170 -1.24 -3.98 18.04
CA SER A 170 -1.33 -3.27 16.79
C SER A 170 -2.13 -1.98 16.87
N ALA A 171 -1.58 -0.92 16.28
CA ALA A 171 -2.32 0.30 15.99
C ALA A 171 -3.10 0.15 14.69
N TYR A 172 -4.37 0.54 14.69
CA TYR A 172 -5.32 0.26 13.61
C TYR A 172 -6.42 1.34 13.54
N TYR A 173 -6.60 1.92 12.34
CA TYR A 173 -7.80 2.63 11.97
C TYR A 173 -8.29 2.21 10.56
N SER A 174 -9.53 2.54 10.23
CA SER A 174 -10.11 2.31 8.89
C SER A 174 -10.71 3.58 8.27
N CYS A 175 -10.47 3.83 6.98
CA CYS A 175 -11.26 4.77 6.16
C CYS A 175 -12.45 4.01 5.56
N THR A 176 -13.61 4.08 6.22
CA THR A 176 -14.70 3.12 5.99
C THR A 176 -15.73 3.52 4.93
N ARG A 177 -15.53 4.67 4.28
CA ARG A 177 -16.32 5.12 3.12
C ARG A 177 -15.52 6.11 2.30
N MET A 178 -15.04 5.68 1.15
CA MET A 178 -14.37 6.55 0.18
C MET A 178 -15.06 6.40 -1.17
N SER A 179 -15.52 7.50 -1.78
CA SER A 179 -15.93 7.43 -3.19
C SER A 179 -14.68 7.29 -4.04
N ALA A 180 -14.69 6.39 -5.00
CA ALA A 180 -13.59 6.15 -5.92
C ALA A 180 -13.96 6.64 -7.31
N ASP A 181 -13.02 7.31 -7.99
CA ASP A 181 -13.06 7.51 -9.43
C ASP A 181 -11.67 7.36 -10.06
N GLY A 182 -11.66 6.99 -11.34
CA GLY A 182 -10.42 6.82 -12.07
C GLY A 182 -10.56 5.96 -13.30
N ARG A 183 -9.50 5.22 -13.62
CA ARG A 183 -9.38 4.44 -14.85
C ARG A 183 -8.89 3.03 -14.54
N MET A 184 -9.40 2.07 -15.30
CA MET A 184 -8.94 0.69 -15.28
C MET A 184 -8.69 0.25 -16.71
N SER A 185 -7.59 -0.46 -16.96
CA SER A 185 -7.36 -1.21 -18.18
C SER A 185 -7.38 -2.69 -17.85
N LEU A 186 -8.09 -3.50 -18.65
CA LEU A 186 -8.10 -4.95 -18.51
C LEU A 186 -8.09 -5.57 -19.90
N GLU A 187 -7.11 -6.41 -20.20
CA GLU A 187 -6.92 -7.05 -21.51
C GLU A 187 -6.88 -6.05 -22.68
N GLY A 188 -6.27 -4.88 -22.43
CA GLY A 188 -6.15 -3.79 -23.41
C GLY A 188 -7.42 -2.95 -23.60
N ARG A 189 -8.50 -3.23 -22.86
CA ARG A 189 -9.69 -2.37 -22.82
C ARG A 189 -9.60 -1.39 -21.67
N GLU A 190 -9.44 -0.12 -22.01
CA GLU A 190 -9.53 0.98 -21.05
C GLU A 190 -10.99 1.32 -20.73
N MET A 191 -11.29 1.58 -19.46
CA MET A 191 -12.59 2.03 -19.00
C MET A 191 -12.45 3.02 -17.85
N ASN A 192 -13.29 4.05 -17.85
CA ASN A 192 -13.47 4.90 -16.68
C ASN A 192 -14.32 4.16 -15.66
N VAL A 193 -13.94 4.25 -14.40
CA VAL A 193 -14.60 3.56 -13.29
C VAL A 193 -14.94 4.54 -12.18
N THR A 194 -16.04 4.26 -11.49
CA THR A 194 -16.46 4.95 -10.27
C THR A 194 -16.99 3.92 -9.27
N GLY A 195 -16.94 4.22 -7.98
CA GLY A 195 -17.42 3.26 -7.00
C GLY A 195 -17.17 3.67 -5.56
N ASP A 196 -17.10 2.65 -4.71
CA ASP A 196 -16.85 2.79 -3.28
C ASP A 196 -15.60 2.01 -2.90
N SER A 197 -14.84 2.56 -1.97
CA SER A 197 -13.60 1.99 -1.47
C SER A 197 -13.50 2.08 0.06
N TRP A 198 -12.65 1.22 0.60
CA TRP A 198 -12.32 1.05 2.00
C TRP A 198 -10.81 0.90 2.15
N LEU A 199 -10.23 1.58 3.16
CA LEU A 199 -8.85 1.39 3.58
C LEU A 199 -8.83 0.83 4.99
N ASP A 200 -8.10 -0.27 5.20
CA ASP A 200 -7.59 -0.65 6.51
C ASP A 200 -6.11 -0.31 6.60
N ARG A 201 -5.75 0.39 7.67
CA ARG A 201 -4.38 0.83 7.95
C ARG A 201 -3.94 0.30 9.29
N GLN A 202 -2.88 -0.49 9.31
CA GLN A 202 -2.45 -1.17 10.52
C GLN A 202 -0.93 -1.26 10.61
N TRP A 203 -0.38 -1.17 11.83
CA TRP A 203 1.06 -1.22 12.07
C TRP A 203 1.46 -1.63 13.48
N GLY A 204 2.71 -2.07 13.60
CA GLY A 204 3.45 -2.27 14.84
C GLY A 204 4.66 -3.16 14.65
N ASN A 205 5.16 -3.73 15.74
CA ASN A 205 6.52 -4.27 15.83
C ASN A 205 6.57 -5.81 16.01
N TRP A 206 5.50 -6.50 15.64
CA TRP A 206 5.43 -7.96 15.73
C TRP A 206 6.13 -8.65 14.57
N LYS A 207 6.42 -9.95 14.78
CA LYS A 207 7.12 -10.82 13.83
C LYS A 207 6.37 -12.15 13.68
#